data_AF-A0A958PA68-F1
#
_entry.id   AF-A0A958PA68-F1
#
_cell.length_a   1.000
_cell.length_b   1.000
_cell.length_c   1.000
_cell.angle_alpha   90.00
_cell.angle_beta   90.00
_cell.angle_gamma   90.00
#
_symmetry.space_group_name_H-M   'P 1'
#
loop_
_entity.id
_entity.type
_entity.pdbx_description
1 polymer ?
#
loop_
_entity_poly.entity_id
_entity_poly.type
_entity_poly.pdbx_seq_one_letter_code
_entity_poly.pdbx_strand_id
1 'polypeptide(L)'
;MKFLVAFIFFTITLSTAFAESRENLGRLSMEEVLVQPYFLSQERGEGGFSWGDSQAALRWEMEQTLSAHFRIGDLSLLNRQSFYDPTPERGSFGMIEAYGQWNSPYGRFRMGLIPLEYSAEGELGESELYF
;
A
#
# COMPACT_ATOMS: atom_id res chain seq x y z
N MET A 1 12.20 58.72 -16.71
CA MET A 1 11.42 57.70 -17.44
C MET A 1 12.13 56.36 -17.59
N LYS A 2 13.42 56.29 -17.98
CA LYS A 2 14.12 55.00 -18.23
C LYS A 2 14.18 54.05 -17.02
N PHE A 3 14.28 54.57 -15.79
CA PHE A 3 14.31 53.76 -14.57
C PHE A 3 12.96 53.12 -14.19
N LEU A 4 11.84 53.78 -14.52
CA LEU A 4 10.50 53.27 -14.20
C LEU A 4 10.15 52.05 -15.06
N VAL A 5 10.55 52.07 -16.33
CA VAL A 5 10.35 50.94 -17.25
C VAL A 5 11.16 49.73 -16.81
N ALA A 6 12.42 49.93 -16.39
CA ALA A 6 13.27 48.85 -15.89
C ALA A 6 12.71 48.22 -14.60
N PHE A 7 12.16 49.03 -13.70
CA PHE A 7 11.56 48.56 -12.45
C PHE A 7 10.29 47.73 -12.70
N ILE A 8 9.40 48.21 -13.58
CA ILE A 8 8.18 47.49 -13.96
C ILE A 8 8.55 46.15 -14.63
N PHE A 9 9.54 46.15 -15.52
CA PHE A 9 10.00 44.92 -16.19
C PHE A 9 10.55 43.89 -15.19
N PHE A 10 11.33 44.36 -14.21
CA PHE A 10 11.86 43.50 -13.14
C PHE A 10 10.75 42.91 -12.25
N THR A 11 9.70 43.69 -11.94
CA THR A 11 8.58 43.18 -11.12
C THR A 11 7.71 42.16 -11.84
N ILE A 12 7.59 42.25 -13.17
CA ILE A 12 6.81 41.31 -13.97
C ILE A 12 7.56 39.99 -14.19
N THR A 13 8.89 40.04 -14.39
CA THR A 13 9.70 38.82 -14.54
C THR A 13 9.88 38.07 -13.22
N LEU A 14 9.87 38.78 -12.09
CA LEU A 14 9.98 38.14 -10.78
C LEU A 14 8.67 37.44 -10.37
N SER A 15 7.50 37.96 -10.77
CA SER A 15 6.22 37.34 -10.43
C SER A 15 5.90 36.09 -11.26
N THR A 16 6.40 35.98 -12.49
CA THR A 16 6.25 34.76 -13.30
C THR A 16 7.12 33.60 -12.81
N ALA A 17 8.19 33.87 -12.05
CA ALA A 17 9.06 32.83 -11.48
C ALA A 17 8.40 32.06 -10.30
N PHE A 18 7.36 32.62 -9.67
CA PHE A 18 6.65 31.98 -8.56
C PHE A 18 5.34 31.29 -8.98
N ALA A 19 4.98 31.37 -10.26
CA ALA A 19 3.67 30.96 -10.76
C ALA A 19 3.71 29.59 -11.46
N GLU A 20 4.38 28.57 -10.89
CA GLU A 20 4.14 27.17 -11.29
C GLU A 20 4.72 26.16 -10.29
N SER A 21 4.24 26.18 -9.05
CA SER A 21 4.36 25.01 -8.17
C SER A 21 3.01 24.30 -8.12
N ARG A 22 2.72 23.51 -9.16
CA ARG A 22 1.67 22.48 -9.04
C ARG A 22 2.22 21.43 -8.09
N GLU A 23 1.86 21.52 -6.81
CA GLU A 23 2.15 20.47 -5.84
C GLU A 23 1.46 19.18 -6.29
N ASN A 24 2.25 18.24 -6.81
CA ASN A 24 1.78 16.89 -7.11
C ASN A 24 1.89 16.08 -5.82
N LEU A 25 0.78 15.96 -5.08
CA LEU A 25 0.70 15.19 -3.83
C LEU A 25 0.76 13.66 -4.07
N GLY A 26 1.06 13.22 -5.29
CA GLY A 26 1.08 11.83 -5.69
C GLY A 26 -0.30 11.28 -6.06
N ARG A 27 -0.34 9.98 -6.31
CA ARG A 27 -1.54 9.22 -6.67
C ARG A 27 -1.81 8.20 -5.58
N LEU A 28 -3.01 8.22 -5.02
CA LEU A 28 -3.53 7.14 -4.19
C LEU A 28 -4.33 6.17 -5.06
N SER A 29 -4.04 4.89 -4.95
CA SER A 29 -4.73 3.80 -5.64
C SER A 29 -5.04 2.66 -4.67
N MET A 30 -6.20 2.03 -4.87
CA MET A 30 -6.53 0.76 -4.24
C MET A 30 -6.00 -0.36 -5.13
N GLU A 31 -5.06 -1.16 -4.61
CA GLU A 31 -4.42 -2.22 -5.41
C GLU A 31 -5.23 -3.51 -5.38
N GLU A 32 -5.75 -3.88 -4.21
CA GLU A 32 -6.38 -5.18 -4.01
C GLU A 32 -7.50 -5.09 -2.99
N VAL A 33 -8.60 -5.81 -3.27
CA VAL A 33 -9.65 -6.11 -2.30
C VAL A 33 -10.03 -7.57 -2.49
N LEU A 34 -9.69 -8.40 -1.52
CA LEU A 34 -10.05 -9.81 -1.47
C LEU A 34 -11.07 -10.00 -0.34
N VAL A 35 -12.16 -10.69 -0.65
CA VAL A 35 -13.20 -11.03 0.32
C VAL A 35 -13.56 -12.49 0.09
N GLN A 36 -13.28 -13.33 1.08
CA GLN A 36 -13.57 -14.76 0.99
C GLN A 36 -14.57 -15.18 2.08
N PRO A 37 -15.88 -15.05 1.86
CA PRO A 37 -16.86 -15.54 2.82
C PRO A 37 -16.89 -17.08 2.79
N TYR A 38 -16.94 -17.73 3.95
CA TYR A 38 -17.19 -19.17 4.02
C TYR A 38 -18.36 -19.48 4.97
N PHE A 39 -19.15 -20.48 4.58
CA PHE A 39 -20.33 -20.90 5.30
C PHE A 39 -20.07 -22.26 5.96
N LEU A 40 -20.05 -22.30 7.28
CA LEU A 40 -19.98 -23.55 8.02
C LEU A 40 -21.42 -24.02 8.29
N SER A 41 -21.92 -24.92 7.45
CA SER A 41 -23.15 -25.64 7.71
C SER A 41 -22.83 -26.90 8.52
N GLN A 42 -23.24 -26.94 9.79
CA GLN A 42 -23.29 -28.19 10.54
C GLN A 42 -24.70 -28.78 10.42
N GLU A 43 -24.81 -30.06 10.06
CA GLU A 43 -26.08 -30.76 9.79
C GLU A 43 -27.09 -30.78 10.97
N ARG A 44 -26.73 -30.27 12.16
CA ARG A 44 -27.58 -30.24 13.36
C ARG A 44 -27.46 -28.99 14.26
N GLY A 45 -26.89 -27.88 13.79
CA GLY A 45 -26.67 -26.68 14.62
C GLY A 45 -26.70 -25.37 13.84
N GLU A 46 -26.81 -24.24 14.54
CA GLU A 46 -26.83 -22.88 13.98
C GLU A 46 -25.67 -22.69 12.99
N GLY A 47 -26.00 -22.26 11.77
CA GLY A 47 -25.00 -21.98 10.74
C GLY A 47 -24.15 -20.77 11.13
N GLY A 48 -22.84 -20.95 11.18
CA GLY A 48 -21.89 -19.86 11.42
C GLY A 48 -21.51 -19.20 10.10
N PHE A 49 -21.83 -17.91 9.96
CA PHE A 49 -21.26 -17.08 8.92
C PHE A 49 -19.93 -16.52 9.42
N SER A 50 -18.84 -16.78 8.69
CA SER A 50 -17.52 -16.25 9.03
C SER A 50 -16.83 -15.69 7.78
N TRP A 51 -16.03 -14.65 7.99
CA TRP A 51 -15.20 -14.05 6.96
C TRP A 51 -13.87 -14.82 6.97
N GLY A 52 -13.50 -15.39 5.82
CA GLY A 52 -12.20 -16.01 5.59
C GLY A 52 -11.15 -14.96 5.27
N ASP A 53 -10.06 -15.42 4.66
CA ASP A 53 -8.90 -14.59 4.33
C ASP A 53 -9.33 -13.43 3.43
N SER A 54 -9.51 -12.27 4.06
CA SER A 54 -10.02 -11.06 3.43
C SER A 54 -9.02 -9.94 3.69
N GLN A 55 -8.70 -9.18 2.65
CA GLN A 55 -7.68 -8.13 2.72
C GLN A 55 -8.02 -6.95 1.80
N ALA A 56 -7.49 -5.79 2.16
CA ALA A 56 -7.55 -4.58 1.36
C ALA A 56 -6.17 -3.92 1.33
N ALA A 57 -5.72 -3.52 0.15
CA ALA A 57 -4.43 -2.89 -0.10
C ALA A 57 -4.59 -1.49 -0.70
N LEU A 58 -3.87 -0.54 -0.14
CA LEU A 58 -3.77 0.84 -0.60
C LEU A 58 -2.31 1.15 -0.92
N ARG A 59 -2.11 1.80 -2.06
CA ARG A 59 -0.82 2.32 -2.48
C ARG A 59 -0.90 3.80 -2.74
N TRP A 60 0.03 4.52 -2.17
CA TRP A 60 0.31 5.90 -2.52
C TRP A 60 1.62 5.96 -3.31
N GLU A 61 1.67 6.73 -4.39
CA GLU A 61 2.85 6.86 -5.24
C GLU A 61 3.10 8.31 -5.65
N MET A 62 4.34 8.76 -5.50
CA MET A 62 4.81 10.07 -5.90
C MET A 62 5.91 9.92 -6.94
N GLU A 63 5.61 10.37 -8.16
CA GLU A 63 6.57 10.50 -9.27
C GLU A 63 7.42 9.25 -9.55
N GLN A 64 6.83 8.05 -9.38
CA GLN A 64 7.47 6.74 -9.57
C GLN A 64 8.70 6.46 -8.69
N THR A 65 9.10 7.44 -7.88
CA THR A 65 10.33 7.43 -7.09
C THR A 65 10.02 7.03 -5.65
N LEU A 66 8.91 7.49 -5.10
CA LEU A 66 8.49 7.17 -3.74
C LEU A 66 7.11 6.53 -3.77
N SER A 67 6.93 5.48 -2.98
CA SER A 67 5.61 4.90 -2.75
C SER A 67 5.44 4.47 -1.30
N ALA A 68 4.21 4.43 -0.83
CA ALA A 68 3.84 3.85 0.44
C ALA A 68 2.76 2.80 0.20
N HIS A 69 2.91 1.66 0.84
CA HIS A 69 2.04 0.49 0.70
C HIS A 69 1.44 0.17 2.06
N PHE A 70 0.13 -0.01 2.10
CA PHE A 70 -0.62 -0.37 3.30
C PHE A 70 -1.56 -1.50 2.96
N ARG A 71 -1.48 -2.61 3.69
CA ARG A 71 -2.40 -3.73 3.55
C ARG A 71 -2.95 -4.11 4.92
N ILE A 72 -4.27 -4.23 4.98
CA ILE A 72 -5.04 -4.61 6.15
C ILE A 72 -5.83 -5.87 5.80
N GLY A 73 -5.79 -6.88 6.66
CA GLY A 73 -6.47 -8.16 6.41
C GLY A 73 -6.46 -9.05 7.64
N ASP A 74 -6.87 -10.30 7.46
CA ASP A 74 -6.75 -11.30 8.53
C ASP A 74 -5.26 -11.49 8.90
N LEU A 75 -4.96 -11.48 10.19
CA LEU A 75 -3.61 -11.69 10.71
C LEU A 75 -3.09 -13.10 10.42
N SER A 76 -3.94 -14.05 10.03
CA SER A 76 -3.56 -15.34 9.44
C SER A 76 -2.65 -15.16 8.22
N LEU A 77 -2.82 -14.08 7.45
CA LEU A 77 -2.07 -13.78 6.23
C LEU A 77 -0.67 -13.22 6.49
N LEU A 78 -0.35 -12.85 7.74
CA LEU A 78 1.03 -12.55 8.08
C LEU A 78 1.84 -13.83 7.96
N ASN A 79 2.86 -13.82 7.09
CA ASN A 79 3.84 -14.90 6.98
C ASN A 79 4.71 -14.97 8.24
N ARG A 80 4.12 -15.42 9.36
CA ARG A 80 4.79 -15.59 10.65
C ARG A 80 5.54 -16.91 10.60
N GLN A 81 6.83 -16.87 10.95
CA GLN A 81 7.61 -18.09 11.13
C GLN A 81 6.92 -18.96 12.19
N SER A 82 6.50 -20.17 11.82
CA SER A 82 5.64 -21.05 12.64
C SER A 82 6.30 -21.58 13.93
N PHE A 83 7.48 -21.07 14.28
CA PHE A 83 8.33 -21.65 15.32
C PHE A 83 8.01 -21.12 16.73
N TYR A 84 7.32 -19.99 16.91
CA TYR A 84 7.21 -19.36 18.24
C TYR A 84 5.89 -18.67 18.63
N ASP A 85 4.88 -18.57 17.76
CA ASP A 85 3.65 -17.82 18.09
C ASP A 85 2.43 -18.75 18.13
N PRO A 86 1.54 -18.64 19.14
CA PRO A 86 0.25 -19.33 19.11
C PRO A 86 -0.52 -18.88 17.87
N THR A 87 -1.07 -19.85 17.15
CA THR A 87 -1.88 -19.64 15.95
C THR A 87 -2.88 -18.50 16.21
N PRO A 88 -2.85 -17.40 15.43
CA PRO A 88 -3.78 -16.30 15.64
C PRO A 88 -5.22 -16.82 15.51
N GLU A 89 -6.10 -16.34 16.37
CA GLU A 89 -7.53 -16.65 16.28
C GLU A 89 -8.06 -16.17 14.93
N ARG A 90 -8.61 -17.08 14.13
CA ARG A 90 -9.26 -16.78 12.83
C ARG A 90 -10.27 -15.66 13.01
N GLY A 91 -10.24 -14.66 12.13
CA GLY A 91 -11.10 -13.47 12.23
C GLY A 91 -10.46 -12.28 12.95
N SER A 92 -9.19 -12.37 13.36
CA SER A 92 -8.44 -11.23 13.87
C SER A 92 -7.94 -10.36 12.72
N PHE A 93 -8.51 -9.17 12.52
CA PHE A 93 -8.07 -8.23 11.50
C PHE A 93 -6.95 -7.31 12.01
N GLY A 94 -5.97 -7.04 11.15
CA GLY A 94 -4.94 -6.06 11.44
C GLY A 94 -4.10 -5.69 10.23
N MET A 95 -3.08 -4.88 10.48
CA MET A 95 -2.16 -4.42 9.45
C MET A 95 -1.17 -5.54 9.13
N ILE A 96 -1.22 -6.06 7.90
CA ILE A 96 -0.38 -7.16 7.45
C ILE A 96 0.84 -6.67 6.65
N GLU A 97 0.74 -5.51 5.99
CA GLU A 97 1.87 -4.84 5.35
C GLU A 97 1.78 -3.33 5.53
N ALA A 98 2.91 -2.68 5.77
CA ALA A 98 3.01 -1.24 5.91
C ALA A 98 4.45 -0.78 5.67
N TYR A 99 4.79 -0.41 4.43
CA TYR A 99 6.15 0.00 4.11
C TYR A 99 6.21 1.17 3.13
N GLY A 100 7.24 1.99 3.30
CA GLY A 100 7.68 2.96 2.30
C GLY A 100 8.68 2.30 1.35
N GLN A 101 8.58 2.59 0.06
CA GLN A 101 9.51 2.16 -0.96
C GLN A 101 10.06 3.37 -1.72
N TRP A 102 11.38 3.47 -1.76
CA TRP A 102 12.11 4.43 -2.58
C TRP A 102 12.83 3.70 -3.72
N ASN A 103 12.50 4.08 -4.95
CA ASN A 103 13.13 3.58 -6.17
C ASN A 103 14.24 4.55 -6.58
N SER A 104 15.46 4.05 -6.67
CA SER A 104 16.64 4.79 -7.10
C SER A 104 17.31 4.04 -8.26
N PRO A 105 18.08 4.72 -9.14
CA PRO A 105 18.89 4.02 -10.14
C PRO A 105 19.84 2.96 -9.56
N TYR A 106 20.20 3.11 -8.28
CA TYR A 106 21.09 2.20 -7.56
C TYR A 106 20.37 1.02 -6.89
N GLY A 107 19.04 1.00 -6.89
CA GLY A 107 18.26 -0.08 -6.29
C GLY A 107 16.95 0.39 -5.67
N ARG A 108 16.25 -0.58 -5.07
CA ARG A 108 14.97 -0.39 -4.39
C ARG A 108 15.19 -0.52 -2.89
N PHE A 109 14.84 0.53 -2.16
CA PHE A 109 14.93 0.57 -0.70
C PHE A 109 13.53 0.49 -0.12
N ARG A 110 13.29 -0.44 0.80
CA ARG A 110 12.02 -0.61 1.52
C ARG A 110 12.25 -0.47 3.01
N MET A 111 11.33 0.19 3.71
CA MET A 111 11.38 0.34 5.17
C MET A 111 9.97 0.26 5.75
N GLY A 112 9.80 -0.56 6.79
CA GLY A 112 8.55 -0.73 7.49
C GLY A 112 8.23 -2.21 7.75
N LEU A 113 6.95 -2.53 7.87
CA LEU A 113 6.42 -3.88 7.89
C LEU A 113 6.38 -4.40 6.46
N ILE A 114 7.44 -5.11 6.07
CA ILE A 114 7.61 -5.69 4.74
C ILE A 114 7.28 -7.19 4.85
N PRO A 115 6.43 -7.73 3.97
CA PRO A 115 6.21 -9.17 3.90
C PRO A 115 7.53 -9.87 3.58
N LEU A 116 7.87 -10.91 4.34
CA LEU A 116 9.04 -11.75 4.05
C LEU A 116 8.60 -12.88 3.12
N GLU A 117 8.87 -12.75 1.83
CA GLU A 117 8.71 -13.80 0.83
C GLU A 117 9.91 -14.76 0.94
N TYR A 118 9.82 -15.79 1.78
CA TYR A 118 10.83 -16.85 1.82
C TYR A 118 10.50 -17.95 0.79
N SER A 119 11.19 -17.88 -0.36
CA SER A 119 11.39 -18.96 -1.37
C SER A 119 10.28 -19.17 -2.42
N ALA A 120 10.66 -19.85 -3.52
CA ALA A 120 10.11 -19.89 -4.89
C ALA A 120 8.60 -20.13 -5.11
N GLU A 121 7.82 -20.42 -4.06
CA GLU A 121 6.35 -20.46 -4.12
C GLU A 121 5.68 -19.12 -3.73
N GLY A 122 6.40 -18.20 -3.08
CA GLY A 122 5.84 -16.96 -2.51
C GLY A 122 5.68 -15.79 -3.48
N GLU A 123 6.06 -15.96 -4.76
CA GLU A 123 5.92 -14.91 -5.79
C GLU A 123 4.49 -14.84 -6.36
N LEU A 124 3.69 -15.90 -6.16
CA LEU A 124 2.28 -15.93 -6.55
C LEU A 124 1.47 -15.40 -5.37
N GLY A 125 0.89 -14.21 -5.52
CA GLY A 125 -0.18 -13.78 -4.61
C GLY A 125 -1.28 -14.85 -4.59
N GLU A 126 -1.98 -15.05 -3.49
CA GLU A 126 -3.02 -16.10 -3.41
C GLU A 126 -4.09 -15.96 -4.52
N SER A 127 -4.28 -14.75 -5.06
CA SER A 127 -5.11 -14.50 -6.24
C SER A 127 -4.65 -15.24 -7.51
N GLU A 128 -3.37 -15.60 -7.61
CA GLU A 128 -2.77 -16.35 -8.73
C GLU A 128 -2.78 -17.88 -8.52
N LEU A 129 -3.10 -18.35 -7.31
CA LEU A 129 -3.22 -19.79 -7.01
C LEU A 129 -4.59 -20.40 -7.35
N TYR A 130 -5.59 -19.56 -7.66
CA TYR A 130 -6.95 -19.97 -8.03
C TYR A 130 -7.25 -19.67 -9.51
N PHE A 131 -6.50 -20.26 -10.44
CA PHE A 131 -6.84 -20.32 -11.87
C PHE A 131 -6.65 -21.71 -12.46
#